data_AF-A0A925D5S9-F1
#
_entry.id   AF-A0A925D5S9-F1
#
_cell.length_a   1.000
_cell.length_b   1.000
_cell.length_c   1.000
_cell.angle_alpha   90.00
_cell.angle_beta   90.00
_cell.angle_gamma   90.00
#
_symmetry.space_group_name_H-M   'P 1'
#
loop_
_entity.id
_entity.type
_entity.pdbx_description
1 polymer ?
#
loop_
_entity_poly.entity_id
_entity_poly.type
_entity_poly.pdbx_seq_one_letter_code
_entity_poly.pdbx_strand_id
1 'polypeptide(L)'
;MDDKTPRRYWQFSVRTLLWLMLCIAIGFGAYRTGFENGYSDHLNQRQEVGKTFAASYDVSDVIPCRKTNTAVIVDFDPLINDVTKSVLPNTWEKNGGEASVAEFATNLSLVVSHDKDGHERVAVYLEELRRKKNENQGIALKQ
;
A
#
# COMPACT_ATOMS: atom_id res chain seq x y z
N MET A 1 78.70 28.51 -0.83
CA MET A 1 78.21 27.44 0.06
C MET A 1 76.87 27.02 -0.52
N ASP A 2 76.91 26.06 -1.45
CA ASP A 2 75.74 25.60 -2.19
C ASP A 2 75.18 24.33 -1.54
N ASP A 3 74.00 24.47 -0.96
CA ASP A 3 73.15 23.39 -0.46
C ASP A 3 72.47 22.72 -1.67
N LYS A 4 72.74 21.43 -1.87
CA LYS A 4 71.90 20.53 -2.69
C LYS A 4 71.05 19.68 -1.76
N THR A 5 69.81 20.07 -1.53
CA THR A 5 68.79 19.20 -0.92
C THR A 5 68.62 17.89 -1.72
N PRO A 6 68.73 16.70 -1.11
CA PRO A 6 68.35 15.46 -1.77
C PRO A 6 66.82 15.35 -1.77
N ARG A 7 66.18 15.63 -2.90
CA ARG A 7 64.75 15.32 -3.10
C ARG A 7 64.56 13.81 -3.15
N ARG A 8 64.36 13.21 -1.97
CA ARG A 8 64.02 11.80 -1.79
C ARG A 8 62.56 11.59 -2.18
N TYR A 9 62.29 11.49 -3.47
CA TYR A 9 60.97 11.05 -3.95
C TYR A 9 60.77 9.62 -3.46
N TRP A 10 59.82 9.47 -2.53
CA TRP A 10 59.36 8.20 -2.01
C TRP A 10 58.74 7.43 -3.18
N GLN A 11 59.51 6.52 -3.77
CA GLN A 11 59.05 5.72 -4.90
C GLN A 11 58.08 4.65 -4.38
N PHE A 12 56.87 5.08 -4.05
CA PHE A 12 55.76 4.17 -4.11
C PHE A 12 55.67 3.67 -5.54
N SER A 13 56.03 2.39 -5.72
CA SER A 13 56.00 1.72 -7.01
C SER A 13 54.67 2.05 -7.67
N VAL A 14 54.68 2.54 -8.91
CA VAL A 14 53.45 2.96 -9.62
C VAL A 14 52.36 1.87 -9.55
N ARG A 15 52.76 0.61 -9.42
CA ARG A 15 51.88 -0.53 -9.15
C ARG A 15 51.08 -0.43 -7.85
N THR A 16 51.65 0.04 -6.74
CA THR A 16 50.93 0.21 -5.47
C THR A 16 49.92 1.35 -5.53
N LEU A 17 50.25 2.42 -6.25
CA LEU A 17 49.34 3.56 -6.44
C LEU A 17 48.15 3.18 -7.34
N LEU A 18 48.40 2.42 -8.41
CA LEU A 18 47.34 1.86 -9.27
C LEU A 18 46.44 0.88 -8.51
N TRP A 19 47.01 0.05 -7.64
CA TRP A 19 46.23 -0.91 -6.84
C TRP A 19 45.34 -0.20 -5.81
N LEU A 20 45.87 0.83 -5.13
CA LEU A 20 45.12 1.62 -4.17
C LEU A 20 43.99 2.43 -4.84
N MET A 21 44.23 2.96 -6.04
CA MET A 21 43.22 3.66 -6.83
C MET A 21 42.08 2.71 -7.26
N LEU A 22 42.41 1.48 -7.66
CA LEU A 22 41.42 0.44 -7.96
C LEU A 22 40.54 0.12 -6.74
N CYS A 23 41.13 -0.04 -5.55
CA CYS A 23 40.39 -0.29 -4.31
C CYS A 23 39.42 0.84 -3.95
N ILE A 24 39.85 2.10 -4.12
CA ILE A 24 38.99 3.27 -3.86
C ILE A 24 37.84 3.34 -4.87
N ALA A 25 38.09 3.06 -6.15
CA ALA A 25 37.07 3.10 -7.19
C ALA A 25 35.98 2.03 -7.01
N ILE A 26 36.36 0.81 -6.61
CA ILE A 26 35.40 -0.27 -6.32
C ILE A 26 34.60 0.07 -5.05
N GLY A 27 35.25 0.56 -4.00
CA GLY A 27 34.58 1.00 -2.78
C GLY A 27 33.56 2.11 -3.02
N PHE A 28 33.90 3.12 -3.82
CA PHE A 28 32.98 4.21 -4.18
C PHE A 28 31.81 3.76 -5.06
N GLY A 29 32.05 2.85 -6.00
CA GLY A 29 30.98 2.27 -6.83
C GLY A 29 29.96 1.49 -5.99
N ALA A 30 30.45 0.66 -5.07
CA ALA A 30 29.60 -0.08 -4.15
C ALA A 30 28.85 0.83 -3.16
N TYR A 31 29.50 1.90 -2.68
CA TYR A 31 28.87 2.86 -1.76
C TYR A 31 27.75 3.67 -2.42
N ARG A 32 27.90 4.02 -3.71
CA ARG A 32 26.86 4.74 -4.46
C ARG A 32 25.66 3.85 -4.81
N THR A 33 25.90 2.61 -5.24
CA THR A 33 24.81 1.73 -5.69
C THR A 33 24.15 0.93 -4.55
N GLY A 34 24.88 0.63 -3.47
CA GLY A 34 24.39 -0.21 -2.37
C GLY A 34 23.46 0.49 -1.38
N PHE A 35 23.48 1.82 -1.29
CA PHE A 35 22.69 2.56 -0.30
C PHE A 35 21.25 2.88 -0.77
N GLU A 36 21.01 2.94 -2.08
CA GLU A 36 19.69 3.25 -2.65
C GLU A 36 18.68 2.10 -2.49
N ASN A 37 19.13 0.85 -2.62
CA ASN A 37 18.23 -0.31 -2.59
C ASN A 37 17.87 -0.79 -1.17
N GLY A 38 18.69 -0.48 -0.16
CA GLY A 38 18.54 -1.02 1.20
C GLY A 38 17.81 -0.12 2.18
N TYR A 39 17.60 1.17 1.87
CA TYR A 39 17.04 2.13 2.83
C TYR A 39 15.52 2.35 2.68
N SER A 40 14.93 2.00 1.53
CA SER A 40 13.52 2.29 1.22
C SER A 40 12.52 1.30 1.82
N ASP A 41 12.94 0.10 2.21
CA ASP A 41 12.01 -0.96 2.64
C ASP A 41 11.53 -0.80 4.11
N HIS A 42 12.22 0.01 4.93
CA HIS A 42 11.94 0.09 6.37
C HIS A 42 11.12 1.32 6.80
N LEU A 43 10.94 2.30 5.89
CA LEU A 43 10.19 3.53 6.19
C LEU A 43 8.68 3.34 5.98
N ASN A 44 8.28 2.60 4.95
CA ASN A 44 6.87 2.35 4.68
C ASN A 44 6.20 1.48 5.77
N GLN A 45 6.95 0.58 6.40
CA GLN A 45 6.41 -0.30 7.44
C GLN A 45 6.22 0.38 8.80
N ARG A 46 6.88 1.53 9.07
CA ARG A 46 6.73 2.25 10.36
C ARG A 46 5.52 3.19 10.42
N GLN A 47 4.90 3.53 9.30
CA GLN A 47 3.97 4.66 9.23
C GLN A 47 2.48 4.31 9.29
N GLU A 48 2.10 3.03 9.41
CA GLU A 48 0.71 2.60 9.24
C GLU A 48 0.06 1.92 10.47
N VAL A 49 0.78 1.75 11.58
CA VAL A 49 0.21 1.17 12.80
C VAL A 49 -0.58 2.25 13.54
N GLY A 50 -1.90 2.31 13.29
CA GLY A 50 -2.85 3.21 13.96
C GLY A 50 -3.18 4.50 13.20
N LYS A 51 -2.61 4.72 12.01
CA LYS A 51 -3.04 5.81 11.13
C LYS A 51 -4.18 5.31 10.25
N THR A 52 -5.35 5.93 10.35
CA THR A 52 -6.44 5.65 9.42
C THR A 52 -6.08 6.16 8.03
N PHE A 53 -6.35 5.36 7.00
CA PHE A 53 -6.19 5.78 5.61
C PHE A 53 -7.45 5.44 4.83
N ALA A 54 -7.72 6.21 3.78
CA ALA A 54 -8.88 5.97 2.94
C ALA A 54 -8.54 4.97 1.83
N ALA A 55 -9.24 3.86 1.78
CA ALA A 55 -9.18 2.88 0.70
C ALA A 55 -10.52 2.79 -0.04
N SER A 56 -10.46 2.63 -1.36
CA SER A 56 -11.64 2.46 -2.21
C SER A 56 -11.83 0.99 -2.55
N TYR A 57 -13.02 0.45 -2.27
CA TYR A 57 -13.41 -0.91 -2.59
C TYR A 57 -14.46 -0.89 -3.71
N ASP A 58 -14.21 -1.61 -4.79
CA ASP A 58 -15.24 -1.83 -5.80
C ASP A 58 -16.33 -2.75 -5.24
N VAL A 59 -17.59 -2.31 -5.29
CA VAL A 59 -18.76 -3.05 -4.81
C VAL A 59 -19.84 -3.16 -5.90
N SER A 60 -19.49 -2.81 -7.13
CA SER A 60 -20.37 -2.86 -8.31
C SER A 60 -20.98 -4.25 -8.54
N ASP A 61 -20.23 -5.28 -8.19
CA ASP A 61 -20.63 -6.68 -8.33
C ASP A 61 -21.52 -7.16 -7.20
N VAL A 62 -21.47 -6.54 -6.01
CA VAL A 62 -22.26 -6.94 -4.84
C VAL A 62 -23.65 -6.29 -4.86
N ILE A 63 -23.74 -5.02 -5.25
CA ILE A 63 -24.97 -4.23 -5.13
C ILE A 63 -25.97 -4.53 -6.27
N PRO A 64 -27.28 -4.65 -5.99
CA PRO A 64 -28.29 -4.69 -7.04
C PRO A 64 -28.41 -3.32 -7.73
N CYS A 65 -28.03 -3.24 -9.01
CA CYS A 65 -28.34 -2.07 -9.82
C CYS A 65 -29.82 -2.13 -10.27
N ARG A 66 -30.63 -1.15 -9.83
CA ARG A 66 -32.01 -1.00 -10.33
C ARG A 66 -31.98 -0.07 -11.54
N LYS A 67 -32.00 -0.65 -12.73
CA LYS A 67 -32.20 0.10 -13.97
C LYS A 67 -33.68 0.51 -14.07
N THR A 68 -33.96 1.80 -13.94
CA THR A 68 -35.24 2.38 -14.34
C THR A 68 -35.13 2.93 -15.77
N ASN A 69 -36.25 3.22 -16.43
CA ASN A 69 -36.25 3.73 -17.82
C ASN A 69 -35.48 5.06 -17.99
N THR A 70 -35.16 5.76 -16.89
CA THR A 70 -34.57 7.10 -16.92
C THR A 70 -33.27 7.21 -16.10
N ALA A 71 -33.00 6.28 -15.18
CA ALA A 71 -31.81 6.30 -14.32
C ALA A 71 -31.40 4.92 -13.81
N VAL A 72 -30.11 4.72 -13.56
CA VAL A 72 -29.62 3.58 -12.78
C VAL A 72 -29.58 4.02 -11.33
N ILE A 73 -30.49 3.48 -10.51
CA ILE A 73 -30.53 3.74 -9.07
C ILE A 73 -29.76 2.60 -8.39
N VAL A 74 -28.77 2.97 -7.58
CA VAL A 74 -27.95 2.04 -6.80
C VAL A 74 -28.15 2.38 -5.33
N ASP A 75 -28.49 1.38 -4.53
CA ASP A 75 -28.79 1.54 -3.11
C ASP A 75 -27.60 1.03 -2.29
N PHE A 76 -26.85 1.96 -1.69
CA PHE A 76 -25.67 1.68 -0.86
C PHE A 76 -26.02 1.56 0.63
N ASP A 77 -27.17 2.08 1.06
CA ASP A 77 -27.57 2.15 2.46
C ASP A 77 -27.59 0.77 3.14
N PRO A 78 -28.14 -0.30 2.54
CA PRO A 78 -28.11 -1.63 3.14
C PRO A 78 -26.70 -2.16 3.34
N LEU A 79 -25.82 -1.98 2.35
CA LEU A 79 -24.45 -2.47 2.40
C LEU A 79 -23.64 -1.74 3.46
N ILE A 80 -23.76 -0.41 3.53
CA ILE A 80 -23.08 0.41 4.53
C ILE A 80 -23.55 0.01 5.94
N ASN A 81 -24.85 -0.18 6.13
CA ASN A 81 -25.41 -0.60 7.41
C ASN A 81 -24.92 -1.99 7.84
N ASP A 82 -24.80 -2.92 6.90
CA ASP A 82 -24.34 -4.28 7.21
C ASP A 82 -22.83 -4.31 7.50
N VAL A 83 -22.02 -3.61 6.71
CA VAL A 83 -20.57 -3.45 6.95
C VAL A 83 -20.33 -2.84 8.34
N THR A 84 -21.04 -1.75 8.67
CA THR A 84 -20.87 -1.05 9.96
C THR A 84 -21.29 -1.88 11.17
N LYS A 85 -22.21 -2.84 11.00
CA LYS A 85 -22.62 -3.78 12.06
C LYS A 85 -21.71 -5.00 12.18
N SER A 86 -21.24 -5.53 11.06
CA SER A 86 -20.45 -6.77 11.03
C SER A 86 -18.95 -6.54 11.26
N VAL A 87 -18.41 -5.43 10.79
CA VAL A 87 -16.99 -5.11 10.93
C VAL A 87 -16.80 -4.12 12.07
N LEU A 88 -16.18 -4.56 13.17
CA LEU A 88 -15.73 -3.71 14.28
C LEU A 88 -16.72 -2.57 14.64
N PRO A 89 -17.95 -2.87 15.07
CA PRO A 89 -19.03 -1.88 15.15
C PRO A 89 -18.68 -0.65 16.00
N ASN A 90 -17.92 -0.82 17.07
CA ASN A 90 -17.54 0.27 17.97
C ASN A 90 -16.51 1.25 17.40
N THR A 91 -15.93 0.96 16.23
CA THR A 91 -14.85 1.77 15.63
C THR A 91 -15.35 2.84 14.66
N TRP A 92 -16.61 2.75 14.21
CA TRP A 92 -17.18 3.69 13.26
C TRP A 92 -17.59 5.01 13.91
N GLU A 93 -17.51 6.09 13.15
CA GLU A 93 -17.89 7.47 13.51
C GLU A 93 -19.32 7.53 14.07
N LYS A 94 -20.24 6.75 13.48
CA LYS A 94 -21.63 6.63 13.94
C LYS A 94 -21.75 6.14 15.39
N ASN A 95 -20.77 5.39 15.87
CA ASN A 95 -20.70 4.84 17.22
C ASN A 95 -19.62 5.53 18.09
N GLY A 96 -19.08 6.67 17.63
CA GLY A 96 -18.09 7.47 18.36
C GLY A 96 -16.62 7.07 18.14
N GLY A 97 -16.32 6.26 17.11
CA GLY A 97 -14.96 5.92 16.73
C GLY A 97 -14.36 6.81 15.63
N GLU A 98 -13.14 6.49 15.19
CA GLU A 98 -12.37 7.28 14.22
C GLU A 98 -12.54 6.82 12.77
N ALA A 99 -13.20 5.68 12.54
CA ALA A 99 -13.38 5.11 11.22
C ALA A 99 -14.62 5.68 10.51
N SER A 100 -14.54 5.88 9.20
CA SER A 100 -15.66 6.38 8.40
C SER A 100 -15.88 5.54 7.14
N VAL A 101 -17.10 5.54 6.65
CA VAL A 101 -17.50 4.84 5.43
C VAL A 101 -18.44 5.73 4.63
N ALA A 102 -18.16 5.85 3.34
CA ALA A 102 -18.91 6.68 2.41
C ALA A 102 -19.06 5.99 1.06
N GLU A 103 -20.20 6.18 0.41
CA GLU A 103 -20.43 5.74 -0.95
C GLU A 103 -19.81 6.70 -1.98
N PHE A 104 -19.33 6.14 -3.07
CA PHE A 104 -18.90 6.86 -4.25
C PHE A 104 -19.64 6.34 -5.47
N ALA A 105 -20.84 6.90 -5.68
CA ALA A 105 -21.78 6.46 -6.71
C ALA A 105 -21.21 6.51 -8.14
N THR A 106 -20.29 7.44 -8.45
CA THR A 106 -19.70 7.60 -9.78
C THR A 106 -18.97 6.34 -10.27
N ASN A 107 -18.24 5.67 -9.37
CA ASN A 107 -17.49 4.45 -9.69
C ASN A 107 -18.08 3.21 -9.02
N LEU A 108 -19.29 3.29 -8.46
CA LEU A 108 -19.92 2.20 -7.71
C LEU A 108 -18.98 1.62 -6.63
N SER A 109 -18.23 2.51 -5.99
CA SER A 109 -17.18 2.14 -5.04
C SER A 109 -17.56 2.58 -3.63
N LEU A 110 -17.06 1.85 -2.63
CA LEU A 110 -17.18 2.17 -1.23
C LEU A 110 -15.83 2.72 -0.73
N VAL A 111 -15.82 3.96 -0.25
CA VAL A 111 -14.64 4.58 0.35
C VAL A 111 -14.70 4.34 1.85
N VAL A 112 -13.72 3.63 2.38
CA VAL A 112 -13.60 3.32 3.81
C VAL A 112 -12.34 3.96 4.34
N SER A 113 -12.44 4.66 5.47
CA SER A 113 -11.30 5.18 6.23
C SER A 113 -11.18 4.39 7.52
N HIS A 114 -10.16 3.53 7.63
CA HIS A 114 -9.93 2.70 8.82
C HIS A 114 -8.43 2.42 9.01
N ASP A 115 -8.06 1.79 10.12
CA ASP A 115 -6.76 1.16 10.31
C ASP A 115 -6.61 -0.10 9.45
N LYS A 116 -5.40 -0.67 9.46
CA LYS A 116 -5.08 -1.86 8.67
C LYS A 116 -5.95 -3.08 9.03
N ASP A 117 -6.25 -3.32 10.31
CA ASP A 117 -7.08 -4.46 10.74
C ASP A 117 -8.53 -4.29 10.27
N GLY A 118 -9.06 -3.07 10.34
CA GLY A 118 -10.37 -2.74 9.79
C GLY A 118 -10.44 -2.97 8.28
N HIS A 119 -9.41 -2.54 7.54
CA HIS A 119 -9.34 -2.76 6.09
C HIS A 119 -9.28 -4.25 5.70
N GLU A 120 -8.51 -5.06 6.44
CA GLU A 120 -8.44 -6.50 6.24
C GLU A 120 -9.81 -7.15 6.48
N ARG A 121 -10.50 -6.77 7.55
CA ARG A 121 -11.85 -7.31 7.87
C ARG A 121 -12.91 -6.87 6.87
N VAL A 122 -12.87 -5.63 6.39
CA VAL A 122 -13.77 -5.16 5.31
C VAL A 122 -13.54 -5.97 4.04
N ALA A 123 -12.27 -6.19 3.65
CA ALA A 123 -11.95 -6.98 2.47
C ALA A 123 -12.48 -8.42 2.56
N VAL A 124 -12.26 -9.09 3.70
CA VAL A 124 -12.77 -10.44 3.96
C VAL A 124 -14.31 -10.47 3.90
N TYR A 125 -14.98 -9.50 4.53
CA TYR A 125 -16.44 -9.42 4.52
C TYR A 125 -17.02 -9.25 3.11
N LEU A 126 -16.43 -8.36 2.31
CA LEU A 126 -16.86 -8.16 0.92
C LEU A 126 -16.64 -9.42 0.08
N GLU A 127 -15.53 -10.11 0.27
CA GLU A 127 -15.26 -11.38 -0.43
C GLU A 127 -16.26 -12.48 -0.06
N GLU A 128 -16.64 -12.57 1.22
CA GLU A 128 -17.70 -13.49 1.65
C GLU A 128 -19.06 -13.18 0.99
N LEU A 129 -19.40 -11.90 0.84
CA LEU A 129 -20.62 -11.49 0.12
C LEU A 129 -20.58 -11.90 -1.35
N ARG A 130 -19.43 -11.73 -2.02
CA ARG A 130 -19.23 -12.16 -3.41
C ARG A 130 -19.40 -13.66 -3.57
N ARG A 131 -18.78 -14.45 -2.69
CA ARG A 131 -18.90 -15.91 -2.70
C ARG A 131 -20.36 -16.34 -2.58
N LYS A 132 -21.10 -15.79 -1.60
CA LYS A 132 -22.53 -16.10 -1.40
C LYS A 132 -23.37 -15.75 -2.61
N LYS A 133 -23.08 -14.61 -3.26
CA LYS A 133 -23.79 -14.19 -4.47
C LYS A 133 -23.53 -15.14 -5.64
N ASN A 134 -22.27 -15.53 -5.85
CA ASN A 134 -21.88 -16.47 -6.90
C ASN A 134 -22.52 -17.85 -6.70
N GLU A 135 -22.59 -18.34 -5.46
CA GLU A 135 -23.28 -19.58 -5.11
C GLU A 135 -24.77 -19.52 -5.47
N ASN A 136 -25.44 -18.43 -5.11
CA ASN A 136 -26.87 -18.26 -5.39
C ASN A 136 -27.16 -18.19 -6.90
N GLN A 137 -26.27 -17.58 -7.69
CA GLN A 137 -26.39 -17.52 -9.15
C GLN A 137 -26.13 -18.88 -9.82
N GLY A 138 -25.20 -19.68 -9.29
CA GLY A 138 -24.90 -21.02 -9.81
C GLY A 138 -26.04 -22.03 -9.61
N ILE A 139 -26.87 -21.85 -8.58
CA ILE A 139 -28.06 -22.68 -8.33
C ILE A 139 -29.18 -22.31 -9.33
N ALA A 140 -29.33 -21.02 -9.65
CA ALA A 140 -30.36 -20.54 -10.58
C ALA A 140 -30.16 -20.98 -12.04
N LEU A 141 -28.96 -21.40 -12.45
CA LEU A 141 -28.67 -21.89 -13.80
C LEU A 141 -28.85 -23.41 -13.97
N LYS A 142 -29.12 -24.14 -12.88
CA LYS A 142 -29.28 -25.61 -12.88
C LYS A 142 -30.74 -26.07 -12.73
N GLN A 143 -31.70 -25.16 -12.70
CA GLN A 143 -33.14 -25.46 -12.70
C GLN A 143 -33.78 -24.98 -14.01
#